data_AF-A0A955X5K7-F1
#
_entry.id   AF-A0A955X5K7-F1
#
_cell.length_a   1.000
_cell.length_b   1.000
_cell.length_c   1.000
_cell.angle_alpha   90.00
_cell.angle_beta   90.00
_cell.angle_gamma   90.00
#
_symmetry.space_group_name_H-M   'P 1'
#
loop_
_entity.id
_entity.type
_entity.pdbx_description
1 polymer ?
#
loop_
_entity_poly.entity_id
_entity_poly.type
_entity_poly.pdbx_seq_one_letter_code
_entity_poly.pdbx_strand_id
1 'polypeptide(L)'
;MTAQADPTSTVAAATPKAVVSPWFDGLAIGGLSIIGMVVLLVAFPNWYGGGALEPPLRPLLDHVSEVFIVGTALLNWPHFLATYVMLYRSKESVMQYPVATIWMPLLLAVYCVGATVAGAWTAAPARLAGFAAGSYLAWHYTGQQWGMIATYTYLAGKVMPDKARVYLRRSLRFMVAFHVGWFVYYLEPFGITEYVGQARMHAAYLAFSAAMGVAAAVLGFIGTKAYIKENGTMPGRVAVAWGAIWTWYIFMFIHPIGIFWVQLSHSLQYLIFPARIELNRAAARDSKWPAWAITAVWAVAVVGTGLFVFRGGPFIVGLLNSGAASTAASTGRTIIDPGIAFLSLGAFINIHHFFADSVIWRISNPHVRKDLFSHLKR
;
A
#
# COMPACT_ATOMS: atom_id res chain seq x y z
N MET A 1 2.39 -39.19 -54.44
CA MET A 1 1.98 -37.81 -54.13
C MET A 1 2.27 -37.55 -52.66
N THR A 2 3.45 -37.01 -52.39
CA THR A 2 3.94 -36.62 -51.06
C THR A 2 3.39 -35.24 -50.73
N ALA A 3 2.58 -35.14 -49.68
CA ALA A 3 2.08 -33.87 -49.18
C ALA A 3 3.25 -33.08 -48.59
N GLN A 4 3.57 -31.94 -49.21
CA GLN A 4 4.49 -30.94 -48.69
C GLN A 4 3.90 -30.33 -47.41
N ALA A 5 4.62 -30.46 -46.29
CA ALA A 5 4.32 -29.75 -45.07
C ALA A 5 4.68 -28.26 -45.25
N ASP A 6 3.71 -27.39 -45.00
CA ASP A 6 3.83 -25.94 -45.11
C ASP A 6 4.74 -25.39 -43.98
N PRO A 7 5.95 -24.84 -44.25
CA PRO A 7 6.94 -24.51 -43.23
C PRO A 7 6.76 -23.15 -42.53
N THR A 8 5.62 -22.45 -42.66
CA THR A 8 5.52 -21.04 -42.27
C THR A 8 4.37 -20.68 -41.33
N SER A 9 3.91 -21.61 -40.48
CA SER A 9 3.13 -21.22 -39.29
C SER A 9 4.08 -20.78 -38.15
N THR A 10 4.72 -19.62 -38.32
CA THR A 10 5.27 -18.89 -37.17
C THR A 10 4.08 -18.52 -36.30
N VAL A 11 3.83 -19.32 -35.26
CA VAL A 11 2.88 -19.00 -34.19
C VAL A 11 3.31 -17.66 -33.62
N ALA A 12 2.66 -16.58 -34.05
CA ALA A 12 2.91 -15.25 -33.53
C ALA A 12 2.82 -15.34 -32.01
N ALA A 13 3.91 -15.04 -31.31
CA ALA A 13 3.96 -15.13 -29.86
C ALA A 13 2.82 -14.28 -29.30
N ALA A 14 1.84 -14.93 -28.66
CA ALA A 14 0.67 -14.26 -28.14
C ALA A 14 1.11 -13.10 -27.22
N THR A 15 0.61 -11.90 -27.49
CA THR A 15 0.99 -10.71 -26.73
C THR A 15 0.73 -10.95 -25.23
N PRO A 16 1.71 -10.74 -24.34
CA PRO A 16 1.53 -11.01 -22.92
C PRO A 16 0.37 -10.20 -22.34
N LYS A 17 -0.63 -10.89 -21.76
CA LYS A 17 -1.77 -10.23 -21.11
C LYS A 17 -1.27 -9.29 -20.00
N ALA A 18 -1.92 -8.14 -19.84
CA ALA A 18 -1.49 -7.08 -18.93
C ALA A 18 -2.71 -6.37 -18.31
N VAL A 19 -2.50 -5.71 -17.17
CA VAL A 19 -3.51 -4.82 -16.58
C VAL A 19 -3.60 -3.56 -17.43
N VAL A 20 -2.49 -2.87 -17.67
CA VAL A 20 -2.43 -1.72 -18.60
C VAL A 20 -1.59 -2.09 -19.82
N SER A 21 -0.31 -2.35 -19.62
CA SER A 21 0.63 -2.85 -20.62
C SER A 21 1.79 -3.58 -19.93
N PRO A 22 2.53 -4.49 -20.58
CA PRO A 22 3.60 -5.23 -19.90
C PRO A 22 4.66 -4.35 -19.25
N TRP A 23 5.06 -3.27 -19.92
CA TRP A 23 6.07 -2.34 -19.43
C TRP A 23 5.53 -1.45 -18.30
N PHE A 24 4.35 -0.87 -18.48
CA PHE A 24 3.73 -0.03 -17.45
C PHE A 24 3.46 -0.83 -16.18
N ASP A 25 2.92 -2.03 -16.32
CA ASP A 25 2.70 -2.94 -15.20
C ASP A 25 4.04 -3.22 -14.48
N GLY A 26 5.11 -3.57 -15.22
CA GLY A 26 6.42 -3.83 -14.62
C GLY A 26 6.96 -2.64 -13.81
N LEU A 27 6.79 -1.42 -14.31
CA LEU A 27 7.19 -0.22 -13.59
C LEU A 27 6.34 0.06 -12.36
N ALA A 28 5.01 0.08 -12.52
CA ALA A 28 4.08 0.46 -11.47
C ALA A 28 4.05 -0.53 -10.31
N ILE A 29 4.20 -1.84 -10.60
CA ILE A 29 4.07 -2.87 -9.56
C ILE A 29 5.30 -3.07 -8.70
N GLY A 30 6.37 -2.32 -8.95
CA GLY A 30 7.60 -2.48 -8.19
C GLY A 30 8.83 -1.90 -8.85
N GLY A 31 8.91 -1.90 -10.19
CA GLY A 31 10.10 -1.47 -10.92
C GLY A 31 10.56 -0.07 -10.53
N LEU A 32 9.66 0.90 -10.49
CA LEU A 32 9.97 2.28 -10.08
C LEU A 32 10.43 2.34 -8.63
N SER A 33 9.77 1.62 -7.73
CA SER A 33 10.14 1.61 -6.31
C SER A 33 11.50 0.94 -6.05
N ILE A 34 11.81 -0.13 -6.78
CA ILE A 34 13.09 -0.83 -6.69
C ILE A 34 14.20 0.11 -7.15
N ILE A 35 14.06 0.70 -8.34
CA ILE A 35 15.04 1.64 -8.89
C ILE A 35 15.23 2.81 -7.93
N GLY A 36 14.14 3.46 -7.51
CA GLY A 36 14.18 4.61 -6.61
C GLY A 36 14.87 4.29 -5.29
N MET A 37 14.42 3.25 -4.57
CA MET A 37 15.00 2.91 -3.27
C MET A 37 16.44 2.40 -3.37
N VAL A 38 16.81 1.64 -4.41
CA VAL A 38 18.21 1.23 -4.61
C VAL A 38 19.10 2.44 -4.87
N VAL A 39 18.67 3.37 -5.71
CA VAL A 39 19.39 4.63 -5.93
C VAL A 39 19.56 5.39 -4.62
N LEU A 40 18.50 5.49 -3.81
CA LEU A 40 18.57 6.16 -2.51
C LEU A 40 19.53 5.45 -1.55
N LEU A 41 19.54 4.12 -1.49
CA LEU A 41 20.46 3.35 -0.64
C LEU A 41 21.92 3.52 -1.05
N VAL A 42 22.20 3.53 -2.36
CA VAL A 42 23.57 3.65 -2.89
C VAL A 42 24.08 5.08 -2.78
N ALA A 43 23.23 6.06 -3.11
CA ALA A 43 23.61 7.48 -3.09
C ALA A 43 23.64 8.07 -1.68
N PHE A 44 22.86 7.52 -0.74
CA PHE A 44 22.69 8.08 0.61
C PHE A 44 22.72 7.00 1.71
N PRO A 45 23.78 6.18 1.82
CA PRO A 45 23.86 5.11 2.80
C PRO A 45 23.78 5.63 4.26
N ASN A 46 24.15 6.89 4.50
CA ASN A 46 24.15 7.52 5.81
C ASN A 46 23.06 8.60 5.96
N TRP A 47 21.90 8.46 5.30
CA TRP A 47 20.79 9.44 5.32
C TRP A 47 20.49 10.05 6.70
N TYR A 48 20.67 9.29 7.79
CA TYR A 48 20.40 9.72 9.17
C TYR A 48 21.65 9.86 10.06
N GLY A 49 22.85 9.57 9.54
CA GLY A 49 24.08 9.40 10.33
C GLY A 49 24.82 10.69 10.69
N GLY A 50 24.22 11.88 10.52
CA GLY A 50 24.84 13.16 10.89
C GLY A 50 26.15 13.51 10.18
N GLY A 51 26.62 12.68 9.25
CA GLY A 51 27.80 12.97 8.44
C GLY A 51 27.49 14.11 7.48
N ALA A 52 28.36 15.12 7.44
CA ALA A 52 28.28 16.21 6.48
C ALA A 52 28.26 15.63 5.06
N LEU A 53 27.09 15.65 4.42
CA LEU A 53 26.95 15.36 3.00
C LEU A 53 27.53 16.55 2.21
N GLU A 54 28.49 16.25 1.33
CA GLU A 54 28.95 17.14 0.26
C GLU A 54 27.82 17.45 -0.76
N PRO A 55 27.91 18.56 -1.51
CA PRO A 55 26.75 19.40 -1.86
C PRO A 55 25.81 19.03 -3.02
N PRO A 56 26.12 18.19 -4.03
CA PRO A 56 25.34 18.25 -5.27
C PRO A 56 23.89 17.72 -5.14
N LEU A 57 23.58 16.96 -4.09
CA LEU A 57 22.23 16.37 -3.90
C LEU A 57 21.52 16.84 -2.62
N ARG A 58 22.15 17.70 -1.78
CA ARG A 58 21.52 18.27 -0.59
C ARG A 58 20.19 19.00 -0.90
N PRO A 59 20.07 19.79 -1.98
CA PRO A 59 18.81 20.45 -2.32
C PRO A 59 17.68 19.46 -2.61
N LEU A 60 17.98 18.30 -3.23
CA LEU A 60 16.97 17.26 -3.47
C LEU A 60 16.43 16.68 -2.16
N LEU A 61 17.28 16.61 -1.13
CA LEU A 61 16.91 16.12 0.21
C LEU A 61 16.06 17.14 0.98
N ASP A 62 16.35 18.44 0.84
CA ASP A 62 15.58 19.52 1.47
C ASP A 62 14.10 19.51 0.98
N HIS A 63 13.87 19.08 -0.27
CA HIS A 63 12.54 18.93 -0.85
C HIS A 63 11.88 17.55 -0.61
N VAL A 64 12.49 16.63 0.14
CA VAL A 64 11.90 15.28 0.37
C VAL A 64 10.53 15.36 1.04
N SER A 65 10.34 16.32 1.95
CA SER A 65 9.05 16.56 2.60
C SER A 65 7.99 17.00 1.59
N GLU A 66 8.33 17.88 0.65
CA GLU A 66 7.45 18.36 -0.42
C GLU A 66 7.13 17.24 -1.42
N VAL A 67 8.14 16.48 -1.85
CA VAL A 67 7.98 15.30 -2.70
C VAL A 67 7.06 14.29 -2.03
N PHE A 68 7.19 14.08 -0.71
CA PHE A 68 6.33 13.19 0.03
C PHE A 68 4.90 13.70 0.11
N ILE A 69 4.68 15.00 0.36
CA ILE A 69 3.34 15.59 0.38
C ILE A 69 2.67 15.46 -0.99
N VAL A 70 3.39 15.79 -2.07
CA VAL A 70 2.87 15.70 -3.44
C VAL A 70 2.60 14.23 -3.80
N GLY A 71 3.54 13.33 -3.54
CA GLY A 71 3.38 11.91 -3.77
C GLY A 71 2.21 11.33 -2.98
N THR A 72 2.03 11.75 -1.74
CA THR A 72 0.91 11.33 -0.90
C THR A 72 -0.42 11.82 -1.48
N ALA A 73 -0.48 13.08 -1.94
CA ALA A 73 -1.67 13.63 -2.56
C ALA A 73 -2.03 13.00 -3.91
N LEU A 74 -1.03 12.58 -4.68
CA LEU A 74 -1.22 12.02 -6.02
C LEU A 74 -1.38 10.49 -6.03
N LEU A 75 -0.85 9.79 -5.04
CA LEU A 75 -0.82 8.32 -5.02
C LEU A 75 -1.56 7.76 -3.81
N ASN A 76 -1.19 8.18 -2.61
CA ASN A 76 -1.66 7.56 -1.37
C ASN A 76 -3.12 7.90 -1.06
N TRP A 77 -3.50 9.18 -1.07
CA TRP A 77 -4.90 9.56 -0.84
C TRP A 77 -5.84 9.05 -1.93
N PRO A 78 -5.49 9.13 -3.24
CA PRO A 78 -6.30 8.54 -4.29
C PRO A 78 -6.42 7.02 -4.16
N HIS A 79 -5.39 6.32 -3.69
CA HIS A 79 -5.45 4.88 -3.43
C HIS A 79 -6.54 4.53 -2.40
N PHE A 80 -6.59 5.25 -1.27
CA PHE A 80 -7.66 5.08 -0.27
C PHE A 80 -9.05 5.36 -0.87
N LEU A 81 -9.19 6.50 -1.56
CA LEU A 81 -10.48 6.95 -2.07
C LEU A 81 -10.99 6.10 -3.23
N ALA A 82 -10.10 5.59 -4.08
CA ALA A 82 -10.48 4.70 -5.16
C ALA A 82 -11.14 3.42 -4.63
N THR A 83 -10.60 2.85 -3.55
CA THR A 83 -11.21 1.72 -2.83
C THR A 83 -12.60 2.07 -2.31
N TYR A 84 -12.75 3.21 -1.63
CA TYR A 84 -14.06 3.62 -1.11
C TYR A 84 -15.08 3.88 -2.20
N VAL A 85 -14.69 4.55 -3.29
CA VAL A 85 -15.57 4.78 -4.44
C VAL A 85 -16.06 3.45 -5.02
N MET A 86 -15.20 2.44 -5.10
CA MET A 86 -15.61 1.11 -5.55
C MET A 86 -16.54 0.41 -4.56
N LEU A 87 -16.24 0.48 -3.26
CA LEU A 87 -17.00 -0.21 -2.21
C LEU A 87 -18.42 0.33 -2.09
N TYR A 88 -18.54 1.66 -2.07
CA TYR A 88 -19.79 2.38 -1.81
C TYR A 88 -20.56 2.75 -3.08
N ARG A 89 -20.13 2.26 -4.25
CA ARG A 89 -20.74 2.63 -5.54
C ARG A 89 -22.23 2.31 -5.64
N SER A 90 -22.68 1.23 -5.02
CA SER A 90 -24.07 0.78 -5.14
C SER A 90 -24.59 0.19 -3.84
N LYS A 91 -25.90 0.23 -3.66
CA LYS A 91 -26.58 -0.36 -2.50
C LYS A 91 -26.30 -1.86 -2.40
N GLU A 92 -26.23 -2.55 -3.54
CA GLU A 92 -25.94 -3.99 -3.60
C GLU A 92 -24.55 -4.29 -3.04
N SER A 93 -23.53 -3.51 -3.42
CA SER A 93 -22.17 -3.66 -2.88
C SER A 93 -22.13 -3.41 -1.37
N VAL A 94 -22.83 -2.37 -0.90
CA VAL A 94 -22.93 -2.05 0.53
C VAL A 94 -23.58 -3.19 1.32
N MET A 95 -24.69 -3.72 0.83
CA MET A 95 -25.44 -4.79 1.48
C MET A 95 -24.76 -6.16 1.35
N GLN A 96 -23.87 -6.34 0.37
CA GLN A 96 -23.07 -7.56 0.25
C GLN A 96 -21.98 -7.64 1.33
N TYR A 97 -21.44 -6.50 1.78
CA TYR A 97 -20.33 -6.44 2.73
C TYR A 97 -20.62 -5.55 3.95
N PRO A 98 -21.73 -5.76 4.68
CA PRO A 98 -22.21 -4.83 5.72
C PRO A 98 -21.21 -4.65 6.87
N VAL A 99 -20.37 -5.66 7.15
CA VAL A 99 -19.30 -5.52 8.14
C VAL A 99 -18.28 -4.47 7.71
N ALA A 100 -17.83 -4.52 6.45
CA ALA A 100 -16.85 -3.56 5.94
C ALA A 100 -17.45 -2.18 5.67
N THR A 101 -18.73 -2.10 5.28
CA THR A 101 -19.36 -0.87 4.78
C THR A 101 -20.17 -0.10 5.82
N ILE A 102 -20.72 -0.79 6.82
CA ILE A 102 -21.60 -0.20 7.83
C ILE A 102 -20.99 -0.36 9.22
N TRP A 103 -20.81 -1.60 9.68
CA TRP A 103 -20.47 -1.85 11.08
C TRP A 103 -19.06 -1.40 11.45
N MET A 104 -18.05 -1.75 10.64
CA MET A 104 -16.67 -1.36 10.88
C MET A 104 -16.48 0.16 10.89
N PRO A 105 -16.91 0.92 9.86
CA PRO A 105 -16.77 2.38 9.90
C PRO A 105 -17.60 3.01 11.02
N LEU A 106 -18.78 2.49 11.38
CA LEU A 106 -19.55 3.01 12.52
C LEU A 106 -18.79 2.82 13.84
N LEU A 107 -18.30 1.61 14.10
CA LEU A 107 -17.55 1.30 15.32
C LEU A 107 -16.25 2.09 15.41
N LEU A 108 -15.51 2.21 14.29
CA LEU A 108 -14.31 3.03 14.22
C LEU A 108 -14.62 4.52 14.39
N ALA A 109 -15.73 5.02 13.84
CA ALA A 109 -16.13 6.41 14.03
C ALA A 109 -16.42 6.71 15.50
N VAL A 110 -17.21 5.86 16.17
CA VAL A 110 -17.48 5.99 17.61
C VAL A 110 -16.18 5.95 18.42
N TYR A 111 -15.30 4.99 18.13
CA TYR A 111 -14.01 4.86 18.83
C TYR A 111 -13.12 6.09 18.59
N CYS A 112 -12.92 6.51 17.34
CA CYS A 112 -12.00 7.59 16.98
C CYS A 112 -12.51 8.96 17.42
N VAL A 113 -13.83 9.20 17.41
CA VAL A 113 -14.43 10.39 18.02
C VAL A 113 -14.23 10.37 19.53
N GLY A 114 -14.51 9.24 20.20
CA GLY A 114 -14.24 9.07 21.62
C GLY A 114 -12.77 9.28 21.98
N ALA A 115 -11.85 8.77 21.17
CA ALA A 115 -10.40 8.95 21.33
C ALA A 115 -9.98 10.42 21.15
N THR A 116 -10.58 11.13 20.20
CA THR A 116 -10.33 12.56 19.97
C THR A 116 -10.79 13.40 21.15
N VAL A 117 -11.99 13.14 21.68
CA VAL A 117 -12.52 13.81 22.87
C VAL A 117 -11.67 13.46 24.10
N ALA A 118 -11.32 12.19 24.29
CA ALA A 118 -10.45 11.73 25.37
C ALA A 118 -9.05 12.38 25.31
N GLY A 119 -8.62 12.82 24.13
CA GLY A 119 -7.36 13.52 23.86
C GLY A 119 -7.10 14.73 24.75
N ALA A 120 -8.15 15.39 25.25
CA ALA A 120 -8.04 16.48 26.21
C ALA A 120 -7.45 16.05 27.57
N TRP A 121 -7.49 14.76 27.89
CA TRP A 121 -6.97 14.18 29.14
C TRP A 121 -5.89 13.12 28.90
N THR A 122 -5.99 12.36 27.82
CA THR A 122 -5.07 11.26 27.52
C THR A 122 -5.02 10.94 26.04
N ALA A 123 -3.80 10.70 25.54
CA ALA A 123 -3.57 10.24 24.18
C ALA A 123 -3.76 8.72 24.02
N ALA A 124 -3.96 7.97 25.10
CA ALA A 124 -3.91 6.50 25.09
C ALA A 124 -4.87 5.83 24.09
N PRO A 125 -6.16 6.25 23.96
CA PRO A 125 -7.06 5.61 23.00
C PRO A 125 -6.68 5.86 21.54
N ALA A 126 -6.25 7.08 21.20
CA ALA A 126 -5.80 7.42 19.85
C ALA A 126 -4.49 6.70 19.51
N ARG A 127 -3.59 6.59 20.48
CA ARG A 127 -2.38 5.78 20.39
C ARG A 127 -2.75 4.31 20.10
N LEU A 128 -3.65 3.70 20.87
CA LEU A 128 -4.08 2.32 20.62
C LEU A 128 -4.63 2.12 19.19
N ALA A 129 -5.41 3.08 18.67
CA ALA A 129 -5.86 3.03 17.28
C ALA A 129 -4.70 3.15 16.27
N GLY A 130 -3.75 4.04 16.50
CA GLY A 130 -2.53 4.16 15.69
C GLY A 130 -1.70 2.87 15.70
N PHE A 131 -1.56 2.22 16.86
CA PHE A 131 -0.89 0.94 17.01
C PHE A 131 -1.58 -0.16 16.20
N ALA A 132 -2.91 -0.25 16.30
CA ALA A 132 -3.71 -1.20 15.53
C ALA A 132 -3.58 -0.96 14.02
N ALA A 133 -3.66 0.30 13.58
CA ALA A 133 -3.51 0.68 12.18
C ALA A 133 -2.14 0.27 11.63
N GLY A 134 -1.05 0.59 12.34
CA GLY A 134 0.30 0.26 11.88
C GLY A 134 0.64 -1.24 11.94
N SER A 135 0.14 -1.95 12.95
CA SER A 135 0.29 -3.41 13.02
C SER A 135 -0.45 -4.10 11.88
N TYR A 136 -1.66 -3.65 11.55
CA TYR A 136 -2.45 -4.20 10.45
C TYR A 136 -1.90 -3.81 9.07
N LEU A 137 -1.17 -2.68 8.97
CA LEU A 137 -0.46 -2.26 7.76
C LEU A 137 0.53 -3.32 7.28
N ALA A 138 1.24 -3.98 8.19
CA ALA A 138 2.16 -5.09 7.87
C ALA A 138 1.44 -6.26 7.16
N TRP A 139 0.30 -6.66 7.72
CA TRP A 139 -0.55 -7.70 7.13
C TRP A 139 -1.11 -7.24 5.77
N HIS A 140 -1.55 -6.00 5.69
CA HIS A 140 -2.09 -5.42 4.49
C HIS A 140 -1.08 -5.45 3.33
N TYR A 141 0.13 -4.92 3.51
CA TYR A 141 1.16 -4.87 2.46
C TYR A 141 1.56 -6.25 1.96
N THR A 142 1.85 -7.17 2.88
CA THR A 142 2.28 -8.53 2.51
C THR A 142 1.14 -9.35 1.90
N GLY A 143 -0.10 -9.19 2.39
CA GLY A 143 -1.29 -9.85 1.85
C GLY A 143 -1.62 -9.37 0.44
N GLN A 144 -1.48 -8.07 0.22
CA GLN A 144 -1.64 -7.46 -1.08
C GLN A 144 -0.52 -7.89 -2.04
N GLN A 145 0.73 -7.96 -1.58
CA GLN A 145 1.86 -8.46 -2.35
C GLN A 145 1.62 -9.89 -2.86
N TRP A 146 1.00 -10.74 -2.03
CA TRP A 146 0.54 -12.06 -2.49
C TRP A 146 -0.49 -11.95 -3.65
N GLY A 147 -1.41 -11.00 -3.55
CA GLY A 147 -2.37 -10.68 -4.62
C GLY A 147 -1.67 -10.33 -5.94
N MET A 148 -0.57 -9.59 -5.90
CA MET A 148 0.22 -9.25 -7.10
C MET A 148 0.83 -10.48 -7.74
N ILE A 149 1.52 -11.31 -6.94
CA ILE A 149 2.13 -12.56 -7.40
C ILE A 149 1.05 -13.43 -8.07
N ALA A 150 -0.08 -13.64 -7.40
CA ALA A 150 -1.18 -14.44 -7.94
C ALA A 150 -1.76 -13.86 -9.24
N THR A 151 -1.98 -12.54 -9.29
CA THR A 151 -2.53 -11.85 -10.46
C THR A 151 -1.61 -11.98 -11.67
N TYR A 152 -0.32 -11.71 -11.49
CA TYR A 152 0.63 -11.72 -12.59
C TYR A 152 1.05 -13.13 -13.00
N THR A 153 0.94 -14.12 -12.12
CA THR A 153 0.98 -15.54 -12.50
C THR A 153 -0.20 -15.87 -13.43
N TYR A 154 -1.42 -15.47 -13.06
CA TYR A 154 -2.61 -15.69 -13.90
C TYR A 154 -2.51 -14.96 -15.25
N LEU A 155 -2.09 -13.70 -15.28
CA LEU A 155 -1.90 -12.94 -16.52
C LEU A 155 -0.80 -13.52 -17.42
N ALA A 156 0.18 -14.23 -16.84
CA ALA A 156 1.18 -14.97 -17.60
C ALA A 156 0.67 -16.31 -18.15
N GLY A 157 -0.61 -16.66 -17.93
CA GLY A 157 -1.19 -17.94 -18.35
C GLY A 157 -0.65 -19.13 -17.55
N LYS A 158 -0.06 -18.88 -16.38
CA LYS A 158 0.54 -19.92 -15.52
C LYS A 158 -0.34 -20.20 -14.31
N VAL A 159 -0.22 -21.40 -13.77
CA VAL A 159 -0.88 -21.80 -12.53
C VAL A 159 0.14 -21.72 -11.39
N MET A 160 -0.29 -21.24 -10.23
CA MET A 160 0.54 -21.20 -9.03
C MET A 160 0.57 -22.60 -8.37
N PRO A 161 1.71 -23.30 -8.36
CA PRO A 161 1.84 -24.60 -7.71
C PRO A 161 1.49 -24.56 -6.23
N ASP A 162 0.97 -25.65 -5.67
CA ASP A 162 0.60 -25.70 -4.26
C ASP A 162 1.82 -25.57 -3.34
N LYS A 163 2.94 -26.22 -3.69
CA LYS A 163 4.20 -26.07 -2.93
C LYS A 163 4.70 -24.63 -2.98
N ALA A 164 4.78 -24.04 -4.18
CA ALA A 164 5.19 -22.65 -4.34
C ALA A 164 4.28 -21.69 -3.54
N ARG A 165 2.96 -21.91 -3.60
CA ARG A 165 1.95 -21.14 -2.87
C ARG A 165 2.20 -21.16 -1.37
N VAL A 166 2.43 -22.34 -0.79
CA VAL A 166 2.67 -22.48 0.66
C VAL A 166 3.94 -21.75 1.07
N TYR A 167 5.05 -21.98 0.37
CA TYR A 167 6.34 -21.41 0.74
C TYR A 167 6.41 -19.89 0.54
N LEU A 168 5.90 -19.37 -0.59
CA LEU A 168 5.84 -17.92 -0.85
C LEU A 168 4.92 -17.21 0.15
N ARG A 169 3.76 -17.80 0.51
CA ARG A 169 2.89 -17.23 1.55
C ARG A 169 3.53 -17.24 2.93
N ARG A 170 4.23 -18.32 3.30
CA ARG A 170 4.95 -18.36 4.58
C ARG A 170 6.09 -17.34 4.62
N SER A 171 6.82 -17.18 3.52
CA SER A 171 7.84 -16.13 3.39
C SER A 171 7.25 -14.74 3.68
N LEU A 172 6.11 -14.40 3.07
CA LEU A 172 5.37 -13.16 3.35
C LEU A 172 4.91 -13.03 4.81
N ARG A 173 4.57 -14.13 5.49
CA ARG A 173 4.20 -14.09 6.92
C ARG A 173 5.39 -13.78 7.82
N PHE A 174 6.58 -14.26 7.49
CA PHE A 174 7.80 -13.85 8.19
C PHE A 174 8.12 -12.37 7.96
N MET A 175 7.80 -11.84 6.78
CA MET A 175 7.87 -10.40 6.54
C MET A 175 6.86 -9.61 7.39
N VAL A 176 5.63 -10.12 7.60
CA VAL A 176 4.70 -9.51 8.56
C VAL A 176 5.33 -9.41 9.94
N ALA A 177 5.91 -10.51 10.42
CA ALA A 177 6.57 -10.53 11.73
C ALA A 177 7.72 -9.53 11.81
N PHE A 178 8.56 -9.45 10.77
CA PHE A 178 9.60 -8.42 10.65
C PHE A 178 9.01 -7.00 10.77
N HIS A 179 7.99 -6.67 9.98
CA HIS A 179 7.41 -5.32 9.97
C HIS A 179 6.76 -4.97 11.32
N VAL A 180 6.04 -5.91 11.95
CA VAL A 180 5.48 -5.69 13.29
C VAL A 180 6.61 -5.47 14.31
N GLY A 181 7.71 -6.23 14.24
CA GLY A 181 8.87 -6.00 15.09
C GLY A 181 9.52 -4.63 14.85
N TRP A 182 9.64 -4.21 13.58
CA TRP A 182 10.08 -2.87 13.20
C TRP A 182 9.17 -1.79 13.79
N PHE A 183 7.87 -1.98 13.73
CA PHE A 183 6.87 -1.04 14.24
C PHE A 183 6.94 -0.91 15.76
N VAL A 184 7.00 -2.03 16.48
CA VAL A 184 7.14 -2.08 17.94
C VAL A 184 8.49 -1.49 18.40
N TYR A 185 9.52 -1.56 17.55
CA TYR A 185 10.83 -0.99 17.87
C TYR A 185 10.91 0.52 17.62
N TYR A 186 10.43 1.00 16.45
CA TYR A 186 10.65 2.39 16.01
C TYR A 186 9.50 3.36 16.27
N LEU A 187 8.23 2.92 16.27
CA LEU A 187 7.14 3.89 16.24
C LEU A 187 6.80 4.40 17.64
N GLU A 188 7.24 5.61 17.96
CA GLU A 188 6.78 6.34 19.13
C GLU A 188 5.26 6.53 19.13
N PRO A 189 4.58 6.40 20.29
CA PRO A 189 5.12 6.10 21.62
C PRO A 189 5.15 4.59 21.95
N PHE A 190 4.97 3.71 20.96
CA PHE A 190 4.98 2.25 21.16
C PHE A 190 6.39 1.65 21.12
N GLY A 191 7.36 2.43 20.65
CA GLY A 191 8.77 2.10 20.63
C GLY A 191 9.26 1.68 22.01
N ILE A 192 9.64 0.41 22.15
CA ILE A 192 10.23 -0.12 23.39
C ILE A 192 11.61 0.47 23.71
N THR A 193 12.19 1.23 22.78
CA THR A 193 13.49 1.91 22.88
C THR A 193 13.54 2.95 24.00
N GLU A 194 12.41 3.55 24.37
CA GLU A 194 12.34 4.54 25.46
C GLU A 194 12.31 3.88 26.85
N TYR A 195 11.92 2.60 26.95
CA TYR A 195 11.57 1.96 28.23
C TYR A 195 12.59 0.94 28.73
N VAL A 196 13.52 0.50 27.87
CA VAL A 196 14.48 -0.56 28.20
C VAL A 196 15.85 -0.22 27.62
N GLY A 197 16.93 -0.55 28.35
CA GLY A 197 18.31 -0.22 27.97
C GLY A 197 18.60 -0.37 26.47
N GLN A 198 18.85 0.76 25.81
CA GLN A 198 18.81 0.90 24.36
C GLN A 198 19.69 -0.11 23.62
N ALA A 199 20.89 -0.40 24.13
CA ALA A 199 21.82 -1.33 23.49
C ALA A 199 21.29 -2.77 23.42
N ARG A 200 20.68 -3.28 24.51
CA ARG A 200 20.16 -4.66 24.56
C ARG A 200 18.93 -4.81 23.68
N MET A 201 18.04 -3.82 23.69
CA MET A 201 16.86 -3.83 22.82
C MET A 201 17.23 -3.69 21.36
N HIS A 202 18.22 -2.86 21.05
CA HIS A 202 18.73 -2.75 19.68
C HIS A 202 19.31 -4.09 19.19
N ALA A 203 20.15 -4.74 19.99
CA ALA A 203 20.68 -6.07 19.66
C ALA A 203 19.56 -7.12 19.48
N ALA A 204 18.55 -7.11 20.35
CA ALA A 204 17.39 -8.00 20.23
C ALA A 204 16.58 -7.72 18.95
N TYR A 205 16.35 -6.46 18.61
CA TYR A 205 15.68 -6.06 17.37
C TYR A 205 16.47 -6.50 16.13
N LEU A 206 17.79 -6.31 16.11
CA LEU A 206 18.64 -6.76 15.01
C LEU A 206 18.60 -8.28 14.86
N ALA A 207 18.72 -9.03 15.96
CA ALA A 207 18.66 -10.48 15.95
C ALA A 207 17.29 -10.99 15.47
N PHE A 208 16.20 -10.40 15.97
CA PHE A 208 14.84 -10.71 15.53
C PHE A 208 14.66 -10.42 14.04
N SER A 209 15.07 -9.24 13.59
CA SER A 209 14.95 -8.81 12.19
C SER A 209 15.74 -9.72 11.25
N ALA A 210 16.97 -10.06 11.62
CA ALA A 210 17.80 -10.99 10.86
C ALA A 210 17.17 -12.39 10.80
N ALA A 211 16.67 -12.91 11.92
CA ALA A 211 16.01 -14.22 11.96
C ALA A 211 14.76 -14.26 11.06
N MET A 212 13.89 -13.24 11.14
CA MET A 212 12.70 -13.14 10.30
C MET A 212 13.05 -12.96 8.82
N GLY A 213 14.06 -12.12 8.52
CA GLY A 213 14.57 -11.90 7.17
C GLY A 213 15.16 -13.17 6.54
N VAL A 214 16.02 -13.89 7.26
CA VAL A 214 16.61 -15.15 6.78
C VAL A 214 15.52 -16.20 6.56
N ALA A 215 14.59 -16.37 7.50
CA ALA A 215 13.48 -17.31 7.36
C ALA A 215 12.61 -16.96 6.13
N ALA A 216 12.28 -15.69 5.95
CA ALA A 216 11.55 -15.22 4.76
C ALA A 216 12.35 -15.51 3.48
N ALA A 217 13.66 -15.25 3.44
CA ALA A 217 14.49 -15.43 2.26
C ALA A 217 14.59 -16.92 1.86
N VAL A 218 14.84 -17.80 2.83
CA VAL A 218 14.92 -19.26 2.61
C VAL A 218 13.60 -19.79 2.08
N LEU A 219 12.46 -19.45 2.70
CA LEU A 219 11.15 -19.91 2.24
C LEU A 219 10.79 -19.30 0.88
N GLY A 220 11.14 -18.05 0.64
CA GLY A 220 10.95 -17.38 -0.65
C GLY A 220 11.71 -18.09 -1.76
N PHE A 221 12.98 -18.44 -1.51
CA PHE A 221 13.82 -19.18 -2.44
C PHE A 221 13.28 -20.59 -2.73
N ILE A 222 12.87 -21.34 -1.70
CA ILE A 222 12.23 -22.65 -1.87
C ILE A 222 10.94 -22.52 -2.70
N GLY A 223 10.12 -21.52 -2.40
CA GLY A 223 8.88 -21.24 -3.13
C GLY A 223 9.11 -20.90 -4.59
N THR A 224 10.10 -20.06 -4.88
CA THR A 224 10.50 -19.69 -6.24
C THR A 224 11.08 -20.88 -7.00
N LYS A 225 11.91 -21.72 -6.36
CA LYS A 225 12.40 -22.98 -6.97
C LYS A 225 11.26 -23.94 -7.30
N ALA A 226 10.31 -24.11 -6.38
CA ALA A 226 9.12 -24.93 -6.63
C ALA A 226 8.29 -24.37 -7.78
N TYR A 227 8.13 -23.05 -7.87
CA TYR A 227 7.46 -22.39 -8.99
C TYR A 227 8.16 -22.68 -10.31
N ILE A 228 9.47 -22.44 -10.37
CA ILE A 228 10.30 -22.63 -11.57
C ILE A 228 10.31 -24.09 -12.03
N LYS A 229 10.36 -25.05 -11.09
CA LYS A 229 10.34 -26.48 -11.41
C LYS A 229 9.09 -26.88 -12.21
N GLU A 230 7.93 -26.33 -11.86
CA GLU A 230 6.66 -26.68 -12.52
C GLU A 230 6.33 -25.80 -13.72
N ASN A 231 6.80 -24.55 -13.73
CA ASN A 231 6.44 -23.55 -14.74
C ASN A 231 7.60 -23.17 -15.70
N GLY A 232 8.78 -23.77 -15.55
CA GLY A 232 10.01 -23.48 -16.29
C GLY A 232 10.69 -22.16 -15.89
N THR A 233 9.96 -21.05 -15.82
CA THR A 233 10.47 -19.72 -15.48
C THR A 233 9.47 -18.91 -14.66
N MET A 234 9.95 -18.01 -13.80
CA MET A 234 9.10 -17.02 -13.14
C MET A 234 8.84 -15.84 -14.10
N PRO A 235 7.58 -15.44 -14.34
CA PRO A 235 7.29 -14.26 -15.16
C PRO A 235 7.95 -13.01 -14.56
N GLY A 236 8.54 -12.16 -15.41
CA GLY A 236 9.27 -10.97 -14.95
C GLY A 236 8.46 -10.08 -14.01
N ARG A 237 7.17 -9.84 -14.30
CA ARG A 237 6.27 -9.05 -13.43
C ARG A 237 6.02 -9.70 -12.06
N VAL A 238 6.03 -11.03 -11.97
CA VAL A 238 5.94 -11.74 -10.69
C VAL A 238 7.23 -11.54 -9.89
N ALA A 239 8.39 -11.64 -10.56
CA ALA A 239 9.69 -11.42 -9.93
C ALA A 239 9.87 -9.96 -9.48
N VAL A 240 9.42 -8.98 -10.27
CA VAL A 240 9.43 -7.55 -9.90
C VAL A 240 8.57 -7.30 -8.68
N ALA A 241 7.32 -7.78 -8.68
CA ALA A 241 6.45 -7.63 -7.52
C ALA A 241 7.12 -8.28 -6.28
N TRP A 242 7.60 -9.52 -6.40
CA TRP A 242 8.28 -10.21 -5.31
C TRP A 242 9.52 -9.46 -4.80
N GLY A 243 10.35 -8.94 -5.69
CA GLY A 243 11.54 -8.17 -5.36
C GLY A 243 11.23 -6.84 -4.68
N ALA A 244 10.12 -6.20 -5.05
CA ALA A 244 9.75 -4.90 -4.52
C ALA A 244 9.58 -4.94 -2.99
N ILE A 245 8.83 -5.90 -2.45
CA ILE A 245 8.64 -5.96 -1.00
C ILE A 245 9.93 -6.24 -0.22
N TRP A 246 10.86 -6.99 -0.81
CA TRP A 246 12.20 -7.17 -0.24
C TRP A 246 12.98 -5.85 -0.22
N THR A 247 12.99 -5.14 -1.35
CA THR A 247 13.65 -3.83 -1.43
C THR A 247 13.04 -2.85 -0.42
N TRP A 248 11.72 -2.82 -0.29
CA TRP A 248 11.00 -1.97 0.66
C TRP A 248 11.41 -2.25 2.10
N TYR A 249 11.51 -3.52 2.48
CA TYR A 249 11.77 -3.89 3.88
C TYR A 249 13.26 -3.78 4.23
N ILE A 250 14.15 -4.02 3.27
CA ILE A 250 15.58 -3.67 3.40
C ILE A 250 15.73 -2.16 3.56
N PHE A 251 15.00 -1.38 2.75
CA PHE A 251 15.01 0.08 2.85
C PHE A 251 14.53 0.55 4.22
N MET A 252 13.42 0.01 4.73
CA MET A 252 12.92 0.32 6.09
C MET A 252 13.86 -0.12 7.22
N PHE A 253 14.53 -1.26 7.04
CA PHE A 253 15.51 -1.77 8.01
C PHE A 253 16.68 -0.81 8.17
N ILE A 254 17.18 -0.26 7.06
CA ILE A 254 18.32 0.67 7.03
C ILE A 254 17.86 2.09 7.39
N HIS A 255 16.70 2.51 6.89
CA HIS A 255 16.13 3.84 7.06
C HIS A 255 14.68 3.73 7.55
N PRO A 256 14.41 3.94 8.86
CA PRO A 256 13.06 3.82 9.41
C PRO A 256 12.04 4.76 8.74
N ILE A 257 12.44 5.99 8.41
CA ILE A 257 11.59 6.93 7.65
C ILE A 257 11.20 6.40 6.25
N GLY A 258 11.86 5.33 5.79
CA GLY A 258 11.55 4.62 4.57
C GLY A 258 10.14 4.07 4.49
N ILE A 259 9.42 3.91 5.60
CA ILE A 259 7.99 3.54 5.61
C ILE A 259 7.13 4.48 4.74
N PHE A 260 7.50 5.74 4.61
CA PHE A 260 6.83 6.70 3.73
C PHE A 260 7.02 6.38 2.25
N TRP A 261 8.22 5.98 1.86
CA TRP A 261 8.50 5.50 0.49
C TRP A 261 7.80 4.18 0.21
N VAL A 262 7.70 3.29 1.19
CA VAL A 262 6.91 2.06 1.10
C VAL A 262 5.43 2.39 0.89
N GLN A 263 4.87 3.34 1.65
CA GLN A 263 3.48 3.80 1.47
C GLN A 263 3.21 4.31 0.05
N LEU A 264 4.09 5.16 -0.50
CA LEU A 264 3.94 5.67 -1.86
C LEU A 264 4.06 4.56 -2.91
N SER A 265 5.05 3.68 -2.74
CA SER A 265 5.32 2.56 -3.65
C SER A 265 4.16 1.56 -3.68
N HIS A 266 3.63 1.23 -2.49
CA HIS A 266 2.44 0.42 -2.32
C HIS A 266 1.24 1.07 -3.00
N SER A 267 0.98 2.35 -2.73
CA SER A 267 -0.16 3.06 -3.31
C SER A 267 -0.11 3.06 -4.85
N LEU A 268 1.06 3.28 -5.43
CA LEU A 268 1.26 3.18 -6.89
C LEU A 268 1.00 1.76 -7.41
N GLN A 269 1.52 0.75 -6.73
CA GLN A 269 1.35 -0.67 -7.10
C GLN A 269 -0.14 -1.05 -7.19
N TYR A 270 -0.99 -0.50 -6.32
CA TYR A 270 -2.41 -0.83 -6.29
C TYR A 270 -3.32 0.12 -7.06
N LEU A 271 -2.95 1.39 -7.24
CA LEU A 271 -3.80 2.37 -7.92
C LEU A 271 -4.07 2.01 -9.40
N ILE A 272 -3.21 1.19 -10.01
CA ILE A 272 -3.41 0.70 -11.39
C ILE A 272 -4.67 -0.16 -11.55
N PHE A 273 -5.10 -0.88 -10.51
CA PHE A 273 -6.26 -1.78 -10.58
C PHE A 273 -7.60 -1.03 -10.62
N PRO A 274 -7.91 -0.10 -9.68
CA PRO A 274 -9.13 0.69 -9.76
C PRO A 274 -9.12 1.58 -11.00
N ALA A 275 -7.98 2.16 -11.38
CA ALA A 275 -7.86 2.92 -12.63
C ALA A 275 -8.22 2.06 -13.85
N ARG A 276 -7.76 0.79 -13.87
CA ARG A 276 -8.12 -0.13 -14.96
C ARG A 276 -9.60 -0.49 -14.96
N ILE A 277 -10.20 -0.73 -13.80
CA ILE A 277 -11.63 -1.02 -13.67
C ILE A 277 -12.46 0.16 -14.16
N GLU A 278 -12.12 1.38 -13.77
CA GLU A 278 -12.84 2.57 -14.24
C GLU A 278 -12.66 2.81 -15.73
N LEU A 279 -11.47 2.55 -16.29
CA LEU A 279 -11.25 2.59 -17.74
C LEU A 279 -12.11 1.56 -18.48
N ASN A 280 -12.14 0.32 -17.99
CA ASN A 280 -12.95 -0.75 -18.58
C ASN A 280 -14.46 -0.42 -18.51
N ARG A 281 -14.92 0.14 -17.38
CA ARG A 281 -16.32 0.58 -17.21
C ARG A 281 -16.64 1.76 -18.12
N ALA A 282 -15.76 2.75 -18.21
CA ALA A 282 -15.92 3.88 -19.11
C ALA A 282 -15.99 3.45 -20.58
N ALA A 283 -15.16 2.47 -20.98
CA ALA A 283 -15.17 1.90 -22.32
C ALA A 283 -16.42 1.07 -22.65
N ALA A 284 -17.18 0.65 -21.64
CA ALA A 284 -18.45 -0.07 -21.79
C ALA A 284 -19.68 0.86 -21.72
N ARG A 285 -19.49 2.15 -21.40
CA ARG A 285 -20.58 3.13 -21.38
C ARG A 285 -20.84 3.63 -22.79
N ASP A 286 -22.12 3.78 -23.13
CA ASP A 286 -22.52 4.56 -24.30
C ASP A 286 -22.33 6.05 -23.98
N SER A 287 -21.21 6.61 -24.42
CA SER A 287 -20.84 7.99 -24.15
C SER A 287 -20.09 8.59 -25.33
N LYS A 288 -20.36 9.87 -25.59
CA LYS A 288 -19.60 10.67 -26.56
C LYS A 288 -18.16 10.97 -26.13
N TRP A 289 -17.82 10.76 -24.85
CA TRP A 289 -16.49 10.99 -24.32
C TRP A 289 -15.65 9.72 -24.43
N PRO A 290 -14.37 9.81 -24.85
CA PRO A 290 -13.51 8.64 -24.87
C PRO A 290 -13.27 8.13 -23.44
N ALA A 291 -13.13 6.81 -23.29
CA ALA A 291 -13.02 6.15 -21.98
C ALA A 291 -11.90 6.72 -21.09
N TRP A 292 -10.76 7.11 -21.71
CA TRP A 292 -9.64 7.71 -21.00
C TRP A 292 -10.00 9.07 -20.38
N ALA A 293 -10.84 9.87 -21.03
CA ALA A 293 -11.24 11.18 -20.52
C ALA A 293 -12.18 11.05 -19.32
N ILE A 294 -13.13 10.10 -19.38
CA ILE A 294 -13.99 9.77 -18.23
C ILE A 294 -13.15 9.28 -17.05
N THR A 295 -12.15 8.44 -17.32
CA THR A 295 -11.24 7.94 -16.29
C THR A 295 -10.36 9.05 -15.71
N ALA A 296 -9.94 10.02 -16.54
CA ALA A 296 -9.19 11.19 -16.08
C ALA A 296 -10.04 12.09 -15.17
N VAL A 297 -11.31 12.32 -15.49
CA VAL A 297 -12.24 13.04 -14.60
C VAL A 297 -12.38 12.30 -13.26
N TRP A 298 -12.53 10.98 -13.29
CA TRP A 298 -12.53 10.17 -12.06
C TRP A 298 -11.23 10.33 -11.26
N ALA A 299 -10.07 10.28 -11.93
CA ALA A 299 -8.76 10.45 -11.29
C ALA A 299 -8.63 11.84 -10.62
N VAL A 300 -9.04 12.90 -11.31
CA VAL A 300 -9.08 14.26 -10.74
C VAL A 300 -10.03 14.34 -9.55
N ALA A 301 -11.20 13.70 -9.63
CA ALA A 301 -12.17 13.68 -8.54
C ALA A 301 -11.63 12.98 -7.28
N VAL A 302 -10.94 11.83 -7.42
CA VAL A 302 -10.35 11.14 -6.26
C VAL A 302 -9.16 11.92 -5.69
N VAL A 303 -8.34 12.58 -6.52
CA VAL A 303 -7.26 13.47 -6.03
C VAL A 303 -7.83 14.67 -5.29
N GLY A 304 -8.81 15.36 -5.88
CA GLY A 304 -9.46 16.53 -5.27
C GLY A 304 -10.16 16.19 -3.95
N THR A 305 -10.85 15.05 -3.91
CA THR A 305 -11.45 14.56 -2.66
C THR A 305 -10.38 14.20 -1.63
N GLY A 306 -9.23 13.66 -2.06
CA GLY A 306 -8.10 13.36 -1.18
C GLY A 306 -7.55 14.62 -0.54
N LEU A 307 -7.28 15.65 -1.35
CA LEU A 307 -6.86 16.96 -0.89
C LEU A 307 -7.87 17.55 0.11
N PHE A 308 -9.16 17.45 -0.18
CA PHE A 308 -10.20 17.91 0.72
C PHE A 308 -10.20 17.17 2.06
N VAL A 309 -10.18 15.83 2.06
CA VAL A 309 -10.25 15.02 3.29
C VAL A 309 -8.99 15.16 4.13
N PHE A 310 -7.81 14.98 3.53
CA PHE A 310 -6.56 14.86 4.27
C PHE A 310 -5.83 16.19 4.51
N ARG A 311 -6.16 17.24 3.76
CA ARG A 311 -5.60 18.59 3.98
C ARG A 311 -6.66 19.62 4.36
N GLY A 312 -7.82 19.60 3.70
CA GLY A 312 -8.95 20.46 4.04
C GLY A 312 -9.55 20.15 5.42
N GLY A 313 -9.76 18.87 5.75
CA GLY A 313 -10.28 18.45 7.05
C GLY A 313 -9.45 18.96 8.24
N PRO A 314 -8.14 18.67 8.31
CA PRO A 314 -7.27 19.23 9.35
C PRO A 314 -7.23 20.76 9.39
N PHE A 315 -7.27 21.41 8.22
CA PHE A 315 -7.34 22.87 8.15
C PHE A 315 -8.63 23.42 8.78
N ILE A 316 -9.79 22.81 8.49
CA ILE A 316 -11.08 23.20 9.08
C ILE A 316 -11.05 22.98 10.60
N VAL A 317 -10.53 21.85 11.08
CA VAL A 317 -10.36 21.60 12.52
C VAL A 317 -9.45 22.66 13.15
N GLY A 318 -8.35 23.02 12.47
CA GLY A 318 -7.45 24.10 12.91
C GLY A 318 -8.16 25.46 12.99
N LEU A 319 -9.01 25.79 12.02
CA LEU A 319 -9.79 27.03 11.99
C LEU A 319 -10.85 27.07 13.11
N LEU A 320 -11.54 25.95 13.35
CA LEU A 320 -12.50 25.85 14.46
C LEU A 320 -11.79 25.99 15.82
N ASN A 321 -10.59 25.42 15.93
CA ASN A 321 -9.76 25.54 17.13
C ASN A 321 -9.19 26.95 17.32
N SER A 322 -8.83 27.68 16.26
CA SER A 322 -8.38 29.07 16.38
C SER A 322 -9.53 30.02 16.74
N GLY A 323 -10.76 29.74 16.30
CA GLY A 323 -11.97 30.41 16.79
C GLY A 323 -12.25 30.11 18.28
N ALA A 324 -12.06 28.85 18.69
CA ALA A 324 -12.21 28.40 20.08
C ALA A 324 -11.02 28.74 21.00
N ALA A 325 -9.88 29.19 20.46
CA ALA A 325 -8.71 29.62 21.24
C ALA A 325 -9.02 30.82 22.15
N SER A 326 -10.02 31.64 21.76
CA SER A 326 -10.61 32.68 22.62
C SER A 326 -11.24 32.12 23.91
N THR A 327 -11.68 30.86 23.91
CA THR A 327 -12.30 30.16 25.05
C THR A 327 -11.30 29.23 25.79
N ALA A 328 -10.30 28.69 25.10
CA ALA A 328 -9.23 27.91 25.71
C ALA A 328 -8.28 28.77 26.57
N ALA A 329 -8.07 30.04 26.19
CA ALA A 329 -7.26 31.00 26.95
C ALA A 329 -7.81 31.29 28.36
N SER A 330 -9.12 31.08 28.61
CA SER A 330 -9.73 31.26 29.93
C SER A 330 -9.76 30.00 30.81
N THR A 331 -9.50 28.82 30.23
CA THR A 331 -9.61 27.52 30.93
C THR A 331 -8.32 26.69 30.94
N GLY A 332 -7.31 27.08 30.17
CA GLY A 332 -6.03 26.35 30.06
C GLY A 332 -6.15 24.97 29.41
N ARG A 333 -7.28 24.66 28.77
CA ARG A 333 -7.56 23.35 28.15
C ARG A 333 -8.07 23.54 26.73
N THR A 334 -7.40 22.90 25.76
CA THR A 334 -7.94 22.73 24.41
C THR A 334 -8.98 21.63 24.42
N ILE A 335 -10.16 21.89 23.85
CA ILE A 335 -11.27 20.92 23.81
C ILE A 335 -10.93 19.76 22.87
N ILE A 336 -10.14 20.01 21.83
CA ILE A 336 -9.68 19.02 20.85
C ILE A 336 -8.20 19.27 20.55
N ASP A 337 -7.34 18.30 20.87
CA ASP A 337 -5.95 18.31 20.43
C ASP A 337 -5.87 17.96 18.93
N PRO A 338 -5.35 18.86 18.07
CA PRO A 338 -5.28 18.61 16.63
C PRO A 338 -4.44 17.38 16.24
N GLY A 339 -3.37 17.08 16.98
CA GLY A 339 -2.52 15.93 16.73
C GLY A 339 -3.22 14.62 17.05
N ILE A 340 -3.94 14.56 18.17
CA ILE A 340 -4.78 13.40 18.54
C ILE A 340 -5.93 13.21 17.55
N ALA A 341 -6.59 14.29 17.14
CA ALA A 341 -7.65 14.23 16.13
C ALA A 341 -7.10 13.68 14.80
N PHE A 342 -5.93 14.16 14.36
CA PHE A 342 -5.28 13.70 13.14
C PHE A 342 -4.85 12.22 13.23
N LEU A 343 -4.24 11.80 14.33
CA LEU A 343 -3.88 10.39 14.56
C LEU A 343 -5.12 9.49 14.55
N SER A 344 -6.20 9.92 15.19
CA SER A 344 -7.47 9.18 15.24
C SER A 344 -8.11 9.07 13.86
N LEU A 345 -8.12 10.15 13.08
CA LEU A 345 -8.61 10.15 11.70
C LEU A 345 -7.75 9.27 10.79
N GLY A 346 -6.42 9.37 10.92
CA GLY A 346 -5.48 8.52 10.17
C GLY A 346 -5.69 7.04 10.48
N ALA A 347 -5.89 6.68 11.75
CA ALA A 347 -6.18 5.30 12.14
C ALA A 347 -7.55 4.83 11.64
N PHE A 348 -8.59 5.68 11.71
CA PHE A 348 -9.91 5.39 11.13
C PHE A 348 -9.79 5.02 9.65
N ILE A 349 -9.14 5.88 8.87
CA ILE A 349 -9.01 5.71 7.42
C ILE A 349 -8.19 4.46 7.11
N ASN A 350 -7.05 4.25 7.78
CA ASN A 350 -6.21 3.08 7.53
C ASN A 350 -6.95 1.78 7.85
N ILE A 351 -7.52 1.66 9.07
CA ILE A 351 -8.18 0.43 9.49
C ILE A 351 -9.37 0.14 8.58
N HIS A 352 -10.24 1.13 8.33
CA HIS A 352 -11.40 0.95 7.45
C HIS A 352 -10.98 0.53 6.03
N HIS A 353 -9.94 1.17 5.47
CA HIS A 353 -9.39 0.80 4.17
C HIS A 353 -8.95 -0.65 4.11
N PHE A 354 -8.31 -1.17 5.15
CA PHE A 354 -7.87 -2.56 5.15
C PHE A 354 -9.05 -3.53 5.11
N PHE A 355 -10.17 -3.20 5.76
CA PHE A 355 -11.41 -3.98 5.65
C PHE A 355 -12.03 -3.86 4.25
N ALA A 356 -12.09 -2.66 3.70
CA ALA A 356 -12.59 -2.40 2.35
C ALA A 356 -11.80 -3.20 1.29
N ASP A 357 -10.48 -3.14 1.34
CA ASP A 357 -9.60 -3.87 0.42
C ASP A 357 -9.73 -5.39 0.58
N SER A 358 -9.98 -5.86 1.79
CA SER A 358 -10.15 -7.29 2.06
C SER A 358 -11.36 -7.89 1.36
N VAL A 359 -12.37 -7.10 0.98
CA VAL A 359 -13.58 -7.57 0.29
C VAL A 359 -13.57 -7.25 -1.20
N ILE A 360 -13.01 -6.11 -1.61
CA ILE A 360 -13.03 -5.65 -3.01
C ILE A 360 -11.99 -6.36 -3.87
N TRP A 361 -10.77 -6.61 -3.38
CA TRP A 361 -9.67 -7.06 -4.24
C TRP A 361 -9.50 -8.57 -4.33
N ARG A 362 -10.48 -9.33 -3.82
CA ARG A 362 -10.46 -10.79 -3.95
C ARG A 362 -10.77 -11.17 -5.40
N ILE A 363 -9.77 -11.66 -6.14
CA ILE A 363 -9.94 -12.20 -7.51
C ILE A 363 -10.90 -13.39 -7.56
N SER A 364 -11.12 -14.07 -6.42
CA SER A 364 -12.16 -15.08 -6.28
C SER A 364 -13.58 -14.51 -6.43
N ASN A 365 -13.78 -13.20 -6.25
CA ASN A 365 -15.03 -12.51 -6.54
C ASN A 365 -15.22 -12.41 -8.07
N PRO A 366 -16.25 -13.06 -8.64
CA PRO A 366 -16.49 -13.04 -10.09
C PRO A 366 -16.73 -11.64 -10.65
N HIS A 367 -17.34 -10.73 -9.88
CA HIS A 367 -17.61 -9.35 -10.32
C HIS A 367 -16.32 -8.57 -10.54
N VAL A 368 -15.41 -8.64 -9.56
CA VAL A 368 -14.10 -7.96 -9.61
C VAL A 368 -13.28 -8.49 -10.78
N ARG A 369 -13.24 -9.81 -10.94
CA ARG A 369 -12.53 -10.45 -12.06
C ARG A 369 -13.12 -10.07 -13.41
N LYS A 370 -14.46 -9.99 -13.51
CA LYS A 370 -15.16 -9.59 -14.73
C LYS A 370 -14.82 -8.15 -15.10
N ASP A 371 -14.86 -7.23 -14.15
CA ASP A 371 -14.62 -5.81 -14.39
C ASP A 371 -13.14 -5.51 -14.68
N LEU A 372 -12.23 -6.13 -13.92
CA LEU A 372 -10.79 -5.90 -14.06
C LEU A 372 -10.22 -6.44 -15.37
N PHE A 373 -10.68 -7.62 -15.81
CA PHE A 373 -10.13 -8.30 -16.99
C PHE A 373 -11.06 -8.30 -18.21
N SER A 374 -12.08 -7.44 -18.25
CA SER A 374 -13.03 -7.39 -19.37
C SER A 374 -12.35 -7.12 -20.72
N HIS A 375 -11.24 -6.38 -20.72
CA HIS A 375 -10.45 -6.09 -21.91
C HIS A 375 -9.66 -7.27 -22.48
N LEU A 376 -9.47 -8.34 -21.69
CA LEU A 376 -8.76 -9.55 -22.12
C LEU A 376 -9.66 -10.54 -22.85
N LYS A 377 -10.97 -10.25 -22.94
CA LYS A 377 -11.97 -11.08 -23.63
C LYS A 377 -12.22 -10.65 -25.08
N ARG A 378 -11.44 -9.68 -25.57
CA ARG A 378 -11.53 -9.15 -26.94
C ARG A 378 -10.64 -9.91 -27.89
#